data_AF-A0A6B0SKY4-F1
#
_entry.id   AF-A0A6B0SKY4-F1
#
_cell.length_a   1.000
_cell.length_b   1.000
_cell.length_c   1.000
_cell.angle_alpha   90.00
_cell.angle_beta   90.00
_cell.angle_gamma   90.00
#
_symmetry.space_group_name_H-M   'P 1'
#
loop_
_entity.id
_entity.type
_entity.pdbx_description
1 polymer ?
#
loop_
_entity_poly.entity_id
_entity_poly.type
_entity_poly.pdbx_seq_one_letter_code
_entity_poly.pdbx_strand_id
1 'polypeptide(L)' 'QGALWGSHPILALDVWEHSYYYDYGPDRGSFVDAFFQVVDWEEPASRYADLVETFE' A
#
# COMPACT_ATOMS: atom_id res chain seq x y z
N GLN A 1 11.67 -7.40 9.95
CA GLN A 1 10.93 -6.92 8.77
C GLN A 1 11.22 -7.90 7.64
N GLY A 2 10.18 -8.43 7.00
CA GLY A 2 10.29 -9.46 5.95
C GLY A 2 9.81 -8.92 4.61
N ALA A 3 10.53 -9.25 3.55
CA ALA A 3 10.04 -9.07 2.19
C ALA A 3 9.01 -10.18 1.89
N LEU A 4 7.98 -9.85 1.12
CA LEU A 4 7.10 -10.88 0.56
C LEU A 4 7.90 -11.70 -0.46
N TRP A 5 7.99 -13.01 -0.26
CA TRP A 5 8.80 -13.90 -1.09
C TRP A 5 7.95 -14.50 -2.21
N GLY A 6 8.48 -14.49 -3.44
CA GLY A 6 7.77 -15.04 -4.61
C GLY A 6 6.53 -14.24 -5.04
N SER A 7 6.49 -12.94 -4.73
CA SER A 7 5.38 -12.06 -5.07
C SER A 7 5.87 -10.73 -5.64
N HIS A 8 5.05 -10.09 -6.47
CA HIS A 8 5.30 -8.75 -6.98
C HIS A 8 4.36 -7.74 -6.27
N PRO A 9 4.87 -6.89 -5.37
CA PRO A 9 4.02 -5.96 -4.63
C PRO A 9 3.51 -4.84 -5.54
N ILE A 10 2.18 -4.69 -5.60
CA ILE A 10 1.51 -3.67 -6.42
C ILE A 10 1.27 -2.38 -5.62
N LEU A 11 0.78 -2.54 -4.38
CA LEU A 11 0.46 -1.48 -3.44
C LEU A 11 0.94 -1.91 -2.04
N ALA A 12 1.53 -0.99 -1.29
CA ALA A 12 1.97 -1.23 0.08
C ALA A 12 1.45 -0.12 1.00
N LEU A 13 1.07 -0.51 2.21
CA LEU A 13 0.64 0.40 3.28
C LEU A 13 1.49 0.12 4.52
N ASP A 14 2.25 1.11 4.96
CA ASP A 14 3.00 1.03 6.22
C ASP A 14 2.08 1.36 7.40
N VAL A 15 1.87 0.38 8.28
CA VAL A 15 1.04 0.48 9.49
C VAL A 15 1.88 0.49 10.78
N TRP A 16 3.16 0.85 10.70
CA TRP A 16 3.96 1.16 11.88
C TRP A 16 3.55 2.49 12.50
N GLU A 17 3.64 2.62 13.82
CA GLU A 17 3.18 3.82 14.54
C GLU A 17 3.84 5.11 14.00
N HIS A 18 5.08 5.04 13.52
CA HIS A 18 5.76 6.20 12.93
C HIS A 18 5.08 6.76 11.67
N SER A 19 4.20 6.01 10.99
CA SER A 19 3.59 6.45 9.73
C SER A 19 2.27 7.19 9.93
N TYR A 20 1.61 7.03 11.08
CA TYR A 20 0.28 7.60 11.33
C TYR A 20 0.00 8.09 12.75
N TYR A 21 0.81 7.72 13.75
CA TYR A 21 0.46 7.94 15.15
C TYR A 21 0.44 9.43 15.54
N TYR A 22 1.15 10.30 14.81
CA TYR A 22 1.10 11.74 15.05
C TYR A 22 -0.27 12.34 14.72
N ASP A 23 -0.87 11.91 13.60
CA ASP A 23 -2.14 12.48 13.11
C ASP A 23 -3.37 11.75 13.67
N TYR A 24 -3.28 10.42 13.85
CA TYR A 24 -4.42 9.57 14.21
C TYR A 24 -4.32 8.95 15.62
N GLY A 25 -3.17 9.09 16.29
CA GLY A 25 -2.95 8.48 17.61
C GLY A 25 -3.18 6.96 17.60
N PRO A 26 -3.95 6.40 18.56
CA PRO A 26 -4.21 4.97 18.60
C PRO A 26 -5.22 4.50 17.53
N ASP A 27 -5.90 5.41 16.84
CA ASP A 27 -6.94 5.07 15.87
C ASP A 27 -6.35 4.75 14.48
N ARG A 28 -5.84 3.54 14.35
CA ARG A 28 -5.34 3.02 13.07
C ARG A 28 -6.44 2.88 12.01
N GLY A 29 -7.71 2.71 12.40
CA GLY A 29 -8.81 2.49 11.44
C GLY A 29 -8.98 3.70 10.53
N SER A 30 -9.08 4.87 11.13
CA SER A 30 -9.21 6.15 10.40
C SER A 30 -8.02 6.42 9.48
N PHE A 31 -6.80 6.01 9.86
CA PHE A 31 -5.61 6.12 8.98
C PHE A 31 -5.75 5.26 7.72
N VAL A 32 -6.20 4.01 7.85
CA VAL A 32 -6.40 3.11 6.70
C VAL A 32 -7.48 3.65 5.76
N ASP A 33 -8.58 4.16 6.32
CA ASP A 33 -9.67 4.74 5.54
C ASP A 33 -9.22 6.00 4.79
N ALA A 34 -8.42 6.86 5.44
CA ALA A 34 -7.84 8.04 4.82
C ALA A 34 -6.81 7.68 3.73
N PHE A 35 -6.01 6.64 3.95
CA PHE A 35 -5.05 6.15 2.95
C PHE A 35 -5.76 5.82 1.63
N PHE A 36 -6.83 5.03 1.65
CA PHE A 36 -7.54 4.65 0.42
C PHE A 36 -8.23 5.81 -0.30
N GLN A 37 -8.45 6.94 0.37
CA GLN A 37 -8.99 8.16 -0.26
C GLN A 37 -7.92 8.95 -1.03
N VAL A 38 -6.64 8.80 -0.68
CA VAL A 38 -5.53 9.56 -1.27
C VAL A 38 -4.63 8.74 -2.18
N VAL A 39 -4.84 7.42 -2.26
CA VAL A 39 -4.10 6.55 -3.19
C VAL A 39 -4.36 7.00 -4.62
N ASP A 40 -3.27 7.24 -5.35
CA ASP A 40 -3.30 7.33 -6.81
C ASP A 40 -3.45 5.91 -7.37
N TRP A 41 -4.63 5.61 -7.93
CA TRP A 41 -4.98 4.28 -8.42
C TRP A 41 -4.43 3.99 -9.82
N GLU A 42 -3.96 5.00 -10.56
CA GLU A 42 -3.38 4.80 -11.89
C GLU A 42 -2.05 4.02 -11.80
N GLU A 43 -1.21 4.38 -10.83
CA GLU A 43 0.09 3.74 -10.59
C GLU A 43 -0.01 2.22 -10.28
N PRO A 44 -0.78 1.75 -9.28
CA PRO A 44 -0.92 0.31 -9.01
C PRO A 44 -1.59 -0.44 -10.17
N ALA A 45 -2.52 0.19 -10.90
CA ALA A 45 -3.12 -0.43 -12.08
C ALA A 45 -2.08 -0.62 -13.21
N SER A 46 -1.25 0.40 -13.48
CA SER A 46 -0.16 0.31 -14.46
C SER A 46 0.84 -0.77 -14.08
N ARG A 47 1.30 -0.78 -12.82
CA ARG A 47 2.22 -1.82 -12.32
C ARG A 47 1.64 -3.22 -12.46
N TYR A 48 0.35 -3.39 -12.19
CA TYR A 48 -0.30 -4.68 -12.36
C TYR A 48 -0.31 -5.12 -13.84
N ALA A 49 -0.67 -4.21 -14.76
CA ALA A 49 -0.67 -4.51 -16.20
C ALA A 49 0.72 -4.90 -16.72
N ASP A 50 1.76 -4.16 -16.34
CA ASP A 50 3.15 -4.44 -16.75
C ASP A 50 3.63 -5.82 -16.26
N LEU A 51 3.24 -6.19 -15.04
CA LEU A 51 3.60 -7.48 -14.45
C LEU A 51 2.85 -8.64 -15.11
N VAL A 52 1.58 -8.45 -15.44
CA VAL A 52 0.81 -9.44 -16.21
C VAL A 52 1.46 -9.65 -17.58
N GLU A 53 1.82 -8.59 -18.31
CA GLU A 53 2.50 -8.71 -19.61
C GLU A 53 3.87 -9.41 -19.51
N THR A 54 4.60 -9.19 -18.41
CA THR A 54 5.96 -9.74 -18.25
C THR A 54 5.94 -11.22 -17.85
N PHE A 55 4.95 -11.66 -17.09
CA PHE A 55 4.96 -12.96 -16.40
C PHE A 55 3.82 -13.91 -16.82
N GLU A 56 2.78 -13.45 -17.52
CA GLU A 56 1.73 -14.28 -18.13
C GLU A 56 1.86 -14.32 -19.67
#